data_AF-A0A973DU09-F1
#
_entry.id   AF-A0A973DU09-F1
#
_cell.length_a   1.000
_cell.length_b   1.000
_cell.length_c   1.000
_cell.angle_alpha   90.00
_cell.angle_beta   90.00
_cell.angle_gamma   90.00
#
_symmetry.space_group_name_H-M   'P 1'
#
loop_
_entity.id
_entity.type
_entity.pdbx_description
1 polymer ?
#
loop_
_entity_poly.entity_id
_entity_poly.type
_entity_poly.pdbx_seq_one_letter_code
_entity_poly.pdbx_strand_id
1 'polypeptide(L)'
;IDGGLDIVTGGTDCHVMLVDLRPKGVKGNATEKALGRAHITCNKNGVPFDDEKPTITSGIRLGSPAGTTRGFGEEEFRQIGRWINEVVDGLAANGEEGNGAVEEKVRGEVAELCARFPMYPNL
;
A
#
# COMPACT_ATOMS: atom_id res chain seq x y z
N ILE A 1 -13.70 7.94 3.17
CA ILE A 1 -12.44 7.17 3.27
C ILE A 1 -12.78 5.98 4.12
N ASP A 2 -13.04 4.84 3.48
CA ASP A 2 -13.86 3.79 4.11
C ASP A 2 -13.02 2.69 4.77
N GLY A 3 -11.73 2.62 4.41
CA GLY A 3 -10.78 1.62 4.92
C GLY A 3 -10.12 1.96 6.27
N GLY A 4 -10.46 3.08 6.89
CA GLY A 4 -9.95 3.45 8.23
C GLY A 4 -8.51 3.98 8.29
N LEU A 5 -7.84 4.16 7.16
CA LEU A 5 -6.62 4.98 7.04
C LEU A 5 -6.98 6.44 6.80
N ASP A 6 -6.07 7.36 7.07
CA ASP A 6 -6.26 8.78 6.74
C ASP A 6 -5.37 9.21 5.57
N ILE A 7 -5.79 10.24 4.85
CA ILE A 7 -5.06 10.79 3.71
C ILE A 7 -4.65 12.22 4.08
N VAL A 8 -3.35 12.50 4.02
CA VAL A 8 -2.85 13.85 4.24
C VAL A 8 -3.51 14.78 3.21
N THR A 9 -4.01 15.93 3.68
CA THR A 9 -4.86 16.89 2.94
C THR A 9 -6.25 16.40 2.52
N GLY A 10 -6.67 15.21 2.93
CA GLY A 10 -8.01 14.65 2.66
C GLY A 10 -8.20 14.11 1.23
N GLY A 11 -7.16 14.09 0.41
CA GLY A 11 -7.23 13.68 -1.00
C GLY A 11 -5.95 14.00 -1.77
N THR A 12 -6.03 14.02 -3.10
CA THR A 12 -4.95 14.45 -3.99
C THR A 12 -5.50 15.03 -5.29
N ASP A 13 -4.83 16.06 -5.81
CA ASP A 13 -5.08 16.66 -7.13
C ASP A 13 -4.02 16.25 -8.16
N CYS A 14 -3.15 15.31 -7.81
CA CYS A 14 -2.09 14.83 -8.69
C CYS A 14 -1.93 13.31 -8.60
N HIS A 15 -0.83 12.79 -9.14
CA HIS A 15 -0.60 11.36 -9.32
C HIS A 15 -0.10 10.63 -8.06
N VAL A 16 0.03 11.33 -6.93
CA VAL A 16 0.60 10.81 -5.69
C VAL A 16 -0.26 11.21 -4.49
N MET A 17 -0.32 10.35 -3.48
CA MET A 17 -0.95 10.64 -2.20
C MET A 17 -0.03 10.19 -1.05
N LEU A 18 -0.23 10.81 0.11
CA LEU A 18 0.44 10.45 1.35
C LEU A 18 -0.60 9.91 2.33
N VAL A 19 -0.42 8.66 2.73
CA VAL A 19 -1.34 7.95 3.62
C VAL A 19 -0.79 7.98 5.03
N ASP A 20 -1.62 8.38 5.98
CA ASP A 20 -1.33 8.37 7.41
C ASP A 20 -1.80 7.04 8.02
N LEU A 21 -0.84 6.35 8.65
CA LEU A 21 -1.02 5.02 9.24
C LEU A 21 -1.39 5.07 10.72
N ARG A 22 -1.29 6.22 11.38
CA ARG A 22 -1.58 6.40 12.81
C ARG A 22 -2.97 5.92 13.22
N PRO A 23 -4.05 6.09 12.41
CA PRO A 23 -5.37 5.54 12.75
C PRO A 23 -5.38 4.03 13.00
N LYS A 24 -4.45 3.29 12.37
CA LYS A 24 -4.29 1.84 12.55
C LYS A 24 -3.10 1.46 13.43
N GLY A 25 -2.36 2.44 13.97
CA GLY A 25 -1.26 2.24 14.91
C GLY A 25 -0.01 1.57 14.33
N VAL A 26 0.08 1.36 13.01
CA VAL A 26 1.25 0.75 12.36
C VAL A 26 2.26 1.79 11.89
N LYS A 27 3.50 1.36 11.67
CA LYS A 27 4.62 2.22 11.28
C LYS A 27 4.96 2.06 9.80
N GLY A 28 5.52 3.11 9.20
CA GLY A 28 5.82 3.16 7.77
C GLY A 28 6.83 2.11 7.33
N ASN A 29 7.89 1.89 8.12
CA ASN A 29 8.91 0.86 7.86
C ASN A 29 8.35 -0.58 7.90
N ALA A 30 7.48 -0.90 8.85
CA ALA A 30 6.82 -2.19 8.95
C ALA A 30 5.83 -2.40 7.79
N THR A 31 5.05 -1.36 7.49
CA THR A 31 4.05 -1.36 6.42
C THR A 31 4.69 -1.51 5.04
N GLU A 32 5.77 -0.77 4.77
CA GLU A 32 6.55 -0.88 3.52
C GLU A 32 7.05 -2.31 3.29
N LYS A 33 7.55 -2.98 4.34
CA LYS A 33 8.01 -4.37 4.24
C LYS A 33 6.85 -5.35 4.04
N ALA A 34 5.76 -5.20 4.79
CA ALA A 34 4.60 -6.07 4.70
C ALA A 34 3.95 -6.02 3.31
N LEU A 35 3.73 -4.80 2.78
CA LEU A 35 3.25 -4.60 1.42
C LEU A 35 4.24 -5.14 0.38
N GLY A 36 5.55 -4.96 0.61
CA GLY A 36 6.59 -5.55 -0.25
C GLY A 36 6.52 -7.07 -0.33
N ARG A 37 6.31 -7.77 0.79
CA ARG A 37 6.10 -9.24 0.83
C ARG A 37 4.82 -9.65 0.10
N ALA A 38 3.80 -8.79 0.12
CA ALA A 38 2.55 -8.94 -0.63
C ALA A 38 2.62 -8.49 -2.11
N HIS A 39 3.82 -8.21 -2.65
CA HIS A 39 4.05 -7.69 -4.01
C HIS A 39 3.46 -6.31 -4.31
N ILE A 40 3.20 -5.49 -3.28
CA ILE A 40 2.78 -4.09 -3.42
C ILE A 40 3.94 -3.19 -3.01
N THR A 41 4.62 -2.60 -4.00
CA THR A 41 5.75 -1.72 -3.75
C THR A 41 5.29 -0.30 -3.40
N CYS A 42 5.72 0.21 -2.25
CA CYS A 42 5.53 1.60 -1.84
C CYS A 42 6.80 2.12 -1.15
N ASN A 43 6.75 3.37 -0.68
CA ASN A 43 7.81 3.97 0.10
C ASN A 43 7.28 4.48 1.44
N LYS A 44 7.95 4.15 2.55
CA LYS A 44 7.69 4.80 3.85
C LYS A 44 8.00 6.28 3.76
N ASN A 45 7.15 7.12 4.33
CA ASN A 45 7.25 8.56 4.20
C ASN A 45 6.73 9.22 5.48
N GLY A 46 7.43 10.24 5.97
CA GLY A 46 6.95 11.02 7.10
C GLY A 46 5.65 11.76 6.76
N VAL A 47 4.82 12.00 7.78
CA VAL A 47 3.60 12.81 7.66
C VAL A 47 3.76 14.17 8.38
N PRO A 48 2.88 15.16 8.16
CA PRO A 48 2.91 16.38 8.96
C PRO A 48 2.80 16.07 10.46
N PHE A 49 3.67 16.68 11.26
CA PHE A 49 3.76 16.46 12.71
C PHE A 49 4.01 14.99 13.06
N ASP A 50 4.86 14.31 12.29
CA ASP A 50 5.28 12.94 12.59
C ASP A 50 6.04 12.89 13.92
N ASP A 51 5.57 12.05 14.84
CA ASP A 51 6.21 11.76 16.12
C ASP A 51 7.28 10.66 15.99
N GLU A 52 7.33 9.98 14.85
CA GLU A 52 8.30 8.93 14.57
C GLU A 52 9.63 9.42 13.99
N LYS A 53 10.65 8.58 14.13
CA LYS A 53 11.97 8.84 13.55
C LYS A 53 11.93 8.76 12.02
N PRO A 54 12.81 9.50 11.30
CA PRO A 54 12.89 9.44 9.83
C PRO A 54 13.10 8.04 9.23
N THR A 55 13.64 7.09 10.00
CA THR A 55 13.84 5.69 9.57
C THR A 55 12.63 4.79 9.80
N ILE A 56 11.63 5.24 10.56
CA ILE A 56 10.42 4.50 10.95
C ILE A 56 9.20 5.10 10.25
N THR A 57 8.93 6.40 10.46
CA THR A 57 7.82 7.20 9.91
C THR A 57 6.42 6.68 10.25
N SER A 58 5.43 7.56 10.14
CA SER A 58 4.01 7.23 10.37
C SER A 58 3.16 7.18 9.09
N GLY A 59 3.79 7.13 7.91
CA GLY A 59 3.06 7.11 6.64
C GLY A 59 3.73 6.33 5.53
N ILE A 60 2.99 6.19 4.43
CA ILE A 60 3.47 5.65 3.15
C ILE A 60 3.02 6.54 1.98
N ARG A 61 3.84 6.59 0.94
CA ARG A 61 3.55 7.31 -0.30
C ARG A 61 3.14 6.34 -1.40
N LEU A 62 2.01 6.63 -2.04
CA LEU A 62 1.43 5.83 -3.12
C LEU A 62 1.22 6.70 -4.35
N GLY A 63 1.39 6.12 -5.54
CA GLY A 63 1.12 6.82 -6.79
C GLY A 63 0.60 5.88 -7.88
N SER A 64 -0.13 6.44 -8.83
CA SER A 64 -0.77 5.72 -9.94
C SER A 64 0.10 5.48 -11.20
N PRO A 65 1.16 6.26 -11.54
CA PRO A 65 1.77 6.21 -12.88
C PRO A 65 2.23 4.83 -13.38
N ALA A 66 2.81 4.01 -12.50
CA ALA A 66 3.27 2.67 -12.87
C ALA A 66 2.10 1.74 -13.25
N GLY A 67 1.02 1.76 -12.46
CA GLY A 67 -0.19 0.98 -12.73
C GLY A 67 -0.91 1.46 -13.99
N THR A 68 -1.06 2.78 -14.16
CA THR A 68 -1.72 3.33 -15.36
C THR A 68 -0.91 3.06 -16.63
N THR A 69 0.43 3.10 -16.57
CA THR A 69 1.31 2.73 -17.70
C THR A 69 1.15 1.25 -18.08
N ARG A 70 0.91 0.39 -17.09
CA ARG A 70 0.62 -1.03 -17.28
C ARG A 70 -0.80 -1.31 -17.82
N GLY A 71 -1.70 -0.32 -17.77
CA GLY A 71 -3.07 -0.43 -18.25
C GLY A 71 -4.14 -0.59 -17.16
N PHE A 72 -3.80 -0.42 -15.89
CA PHE A 72 -4.78 -0.49 -14.79
C PHE A 72 -5.77 0.68 -14.85
N GLY A 73 -7.06 0.36 -14.68
CA GLY A 73 -8.14 1.33 -14.55
C GLY A 73 -8.56 1.51 -13.09
N GLU A 74 -9.68 2.20 -12.90
CA GLU A 74 -10.19 2.51 -11.57
C GLU A 74 -10.51 1.27 -10.72
N GLU A 75 -11.05 0.21 -11.32
CA GLU A 75 -11.40 -1.02 -10.61
C GLU A 75 -10.16 -1.73 -10.07
N GLU A 76 -9.08 -1.76 -10.85
CA GLU A 76 -7.80 -2.29 -10.39
C GLU A 76 -7.25 -1.47 -9.22
N PHE A 77 -7.33 -0.13 -9.27
CA PHE A 77 -6.89 0.72 -8.16
C PHE A 77 -7.79 0.60 -6.92
N ARG A 78 -9.11 0.40 -7.09
CA ARG A 78 -10.02 0.07 -5.98
C ARG A 78 -9.61 -1.24 -5.32
N GLN A 79 -9.28 -2.26 -6.11
CA GLN A 79 -8.81 -3.55 -5.58
C GLN A 79 -7.45 -3.42 -4.87
N ILE A 80 -6.51 -2.68 -5.45
CA ILE A 80 -5.22 -2.38 -4.81
C ILE A 80 -5.44 -1.68 -3.46
N GLY A 81 -6.36 -0.73 -3.38
CA GLY A 81 -6.75 -0.09 -2.12
C GLY A 81 -7.32 -1.07 -1.09
N ARG A 82 -8.11 -2.07 -1.51
CA ARG A 82 -8.60 -3.14 -0.63
C ARG A 82 -7.47 -4.00 -0.10
N TRP A 83 -6.54 -4.42 -0.96
CA TRP A 83 -5.37 -5.21 -0.55
C TRP A 83 -4.45 -4.46 0.40
N ILE A 84 -4.21 -3.17 0.16
CA ILE A 84 -3.42 -2.34 1.08
C ILE A 84 -4.07 -2.33 2.47
N ASN A 85 -5.40 -2.12 2.53
CA ASN A 85 -6.10 -2.18 3.80
C ASN A 85 -6.01 -3.56 4.46
N GLU A 86 -6.22 -4.64 3.71
CA GLU A 86 -6.14 -6.01 4.23
C GLU A 86 -4.76 -6.31 4.85
N VAL A 87 -3.67 -5.97 4.15
CA VAL A 87 -2.31 -6.15 4.67
C VAL A 87 -2.05 -5.30 5.89
N VAL A 88 -2.50 -4.03 5.89
CA VAL A 88 -2.30 -3.12 7.03
C VAL A 88 -3.13 -3.54 8.24
N ASP A 89 -4.37 -3.99 8.05
CA ASP A 89 -5.23 -4.49 9.13
C ASP A 89 -4.66 -5.78 9.74
N GLY A 90 -4.20 -6.68 8.88
CA GLY A 90 -3.49 -7.89 9.31
C GLY A 90 -2.21 -7.56 10.07
N LEU A 91 -1.43 -6.57 9.61
CA LEU A 91 -0.23 -6.10 10.30
C LEU A 91 -0.56 -5.51 11.68
N ALA A 92 -1.61 -4.71 11.77
CA ALA A 92 -2.06 -4.12 13.03
C ALA A 92 -2.52 -5.19 14.04
N ALA A 93 -3.23 -6.22 13.57
CA ALA A 93 -3.75 -7.28 14.41
C ALA A 93 -2.70 -8.32 14.82
N ASN A 94 -1.81 -8.70 13.89
CA ASN A 94 -0.93 -9.86 14.03
C ASN A 94 0.55 -9.49 14.26
N GLY A 95 0.94 -8.22 14.05
CA GLY A 95 2.32 -7.78 14.08
C GLY A 95 3.14 -8.23 12.86
N GLU A 96 4.40 -7.78 12.78
CA GLU A 96 5.28 -8.00 11.61
C GLU A 96 5.53 -9.49 11.33
N GLU A 97 5.59 -10.33 12.36
CA GLU A 97 5.90 -11.77 12.23
C GLU A 97 4.63 -12.62 12.02
N GLY A 98 3.45 -12.11 12.37
CA GLY A 98 2.19 -12.87 12.33
C GLY A 98 1.36 -12.68 11.07
N ASN A 99 1.75 -11.77 10.17
CA ASN A 99 0.92 -11.37 9.03
C ASN A 99 1.12 -12.20 7.75
N GLY A 100 2.00 -13.21 7.78
CA GLY A 100 2.45 -13.91 6.57
C GLY A 100 1.34 -14.57 5.74
N ALA A 101 0.27 -15.07 6.37
CA ALA A 101 -0.85 -15.67 5.65
C ALA A 101 -1.64 -14.65 4.80
N VAL A 102 -1.85 -13.44 5.34
CA VAL A 102 -2.53 -12.34 4.62
C VAL A 102 -1.64 -11.87 3.48
N GLU A 103 -0.34 -11.69 3.75
CA GLU A 103 0.63 -11.25 2.76
C GLU A 103 0.74 -12.25 1.59
N GLU A 104 0.76 -13.55 1.87
CA GLU A 104 0.84 -14.61 0.85
C GLU A 104 -0.43 -14.68 -0.02
N LYS A 105 -1.61 -14.54 0.60
CA LYS A 105 -2.87 -14.45 -0.14
C LYS A 105 -2.86 -13.27 -1.10
N VAL A 106 -2.57 -12.07 -0.59
CA VAL A 106 -2.54 -10.84 -1.39
C VAL A 106 -1.45 -10.92 -2.46
N ARG A 107 -0.30 -11.51 -2.17
CA ARG A 107 0.78 -11.74 -3.13
C ARG A 107 0.30 -12.52 -4.36
N GLY A 108 -0.48 -13.59 -4.14
CA GLY A 108 -1.07 -14.39 -5.22
C GLY A 108 -2.04 -13.56 -6.07
N GLU A 109 -2.97 -12.86 -5.43
CA GLU A 109 -3.99 -12.05 -6.11
C GLU A 109 -3.38 -10.86 -6.88
N VAL A 110 -2.33 -10.24 -6.34
CA VAL A 110 -1.55 -9.20 -7.03
C VAL A 110 -0.85 -9.78 -8.26
N ALA A 111 -0.27 -10.98 -8.16
CA ALA A 111 0.38 -11.65 -9.27
C ALA A 111 -0.63 -11.98 -10.40
N GLU A 112 -1.82 -12.44 -10.04
CA GLU A 112 -2.92 -12.69 -10.99
C GLU A 112 -3.37 -11.40 -11.69
N LEU A 113 -3.57 -10.31 -10.95
CA LEU A 113 -3.86 -9.00 -11.55
C LEU A 113 -2.76 -8.61 -12.54
N CYS A 114 -1.51 -8.69 -12.12
CA CYS A 114 -0.35 -8.37 -12.93
C CYS A 114 -0.29 -9.20 -14.22
N ALA A 115 -0.62 -10.50 -14.16
CA ALA A 115 -0.62 -11.38 -15.33
C ALA A 115 -1.66 -10.98 -16.40
N ARG A 116 -2.77 -10.36 -16.00
CA ARG A 116 -3.78 -9.83 -16.94
C ARG A 116 -3.30 -8.60 -17.72
N PHE A 117 -2.26 -7.92 -17.24
CA PHE A 117 -1.70 -6.71 -17.83
C PHE A 117 -0.17 -6.85 -18.01
N PRO A 118 0.31 -7.64 -18.98
CA PRO A 118 1.75 -7.83 -19.19
C PRO A 118 2.43 -6.52 -19.63
N MET A 119 3.58 -6.16 -19.03
CA MET A 119 4.32 -4.94 -19.41
C MET A 119 5.02 -5.05 -20.77
N TYR A 120 5.50 -6.24 -21.11
CA TYR A 120 6.20 -6.50 -22.37
C TYR A 120 5.58 -7.73 -23.03
N PRO A 121 4.39 -7.61 -23.65
CA PRO A 121 3.73 -8.75 -24.29
C PRO A 121 4.51 -9.32 -25.49
N ASN A 122 5.49 -8.57 -25.99
CA ASN A 122 6.27 -8.87 -27.19
C ASN A 122 7.77 -9.07 -26.92
N LEU A 123 8.19 -9.20 -25.65
CA LEU A 123 9.54 -9.67 -25.29
C LEU A 123 9.50 -11.09 -24.75
#